data_AF-A0A7V3M955-F1
#
_entry.id   AF-A0A7V3M955-F1
#
_cell.length_a   1.000
_cell.length_b   1.000
_cell.length_c   1.000
_cell.angle_alpha   90.00
_cell.angle_beta   90.00
_cell.angle_gamma   90.00
#
_symmetry.space_group_name_H-M   'P 1'
#
loop_
_entity.id
_entity.type
_entity.pdbx_description
1 polymer ?
#
loop_
_entity_poly.entity_id
_entity_poly.type
_entity_poly.pdbx_seq_one_letter_code
_entity_poly.pdbx_strand_id
1 'polypeptide(L)'
;MAGKFGNALSPSTASPERKVFNNLPGLYPTEDWVAYYWSVSEDGKLEERRAVVQLPLGFSKVCPEIEVGQNGCILHVRRWGFGCYPSLLEEMGFDFTPLLTHNRSLFPDDEHEIMHLAFKITHFELPGFFIIASDEHPFLLFDPEGTLKGSYTRWYTYLGALAYIVSGGKVGCGFIKLEKEMRRLYREAILILKEAMEEAK
;
A
#
# COMPACT_ATOMS: atom_id res chain seq x y z
N MET A 1 21.63 -0.75 0.20
CA MET A 1 21.75 0.36 -0.76
C MET A 1 20.38 0.98 -0.94
N ALA A 2 20.17 2.22 -0.51
CA ALA A 2 18.97 2.96 -0.87
C ALA A 2 19.07 3.29 -2.36
N GLY A 3 18.46 2.45 -3.20
CA GLY A 3 18.46 2.62 -4.65
C GLY A 3 17.73 3.90 -5.05
N LYS A 4 17.92 4.29 -6.32
CA LYS A 4 17.38 5.47 -7.04
C LYS A 4 15.88 5.78 -6.86
N PHE A 5 15.13 4.95 -6.13
CA PHE A 5 13.67 4.95 -5.98
C PHE A 5 13.18 5.02 -4.51
N GLY A 6 14.07 5.28 -3.54
CA GLY A 6 13.72 5.37 -2.12
C GLY A 6 13.23 4.03 -1.52
N ASN A 7 12.50 4.08 -0.41
CA ASN A 7 11.95 2.90 0.27
C ASN A 7 10.65 2.37 -0.37
N ALA A 8 10.13 3.01 -1.42
CA ALA A 8 8.85 2.63 -2.04
C ALA A 8 8.91 1.29 -2.81
N LEU A 9 10.11 0.88 -3.24
CA LEU A 9 10.36 -0.38 -3.96
C LEU A 9 11.09 -1.43 -3.11
N SER A 10 11.21 -1.21 -1.80
CA SER A 10 11.74 -2.24 -0.90
C SER A 10 10.88 -3.51 -0.94
N PRO A 11 11.44 -4.69 -0.69
CA PRO A 11 10.66 -5.91 -0.47
C PRO A 11 9.75 -5.75 0.76
N SER A 12 8.61 -6.42 0.76
CA SER A 12 7.76 -6.53 1.95
C SER A 12 8.42 -7.44 2.98
N THR A 13 8.29 -7.09 4.26
CA THR A 13 8.68 -7.94 5.38
C THR A 13 7.48 -8.65 6.02
N ALA A 14 6.26 -8.38 5.53
CA ALA A 14 5.04 -9.00 6.02
C ALA A 14 5.01 -10.50 5.73
N SER A 15 4.73 -11.30 6.77
CA SER A 15 4.54 -12.74 6.62
C SER A 15 3.34 -13.05 5.69
N PRO A 16 3.49 -13.97 4.71
CA PRO A 16 2.40 -14.40 3.85
C PRO A 16 1.19 -15.00 4.58
N GLU A 17 1.40 -15.56 5.77
CA GLU A 17 0.37 -16.21 6.58
C GLU A 17 -0.43 -15.22 7.44
N ARG A 18 0.11 -14.00 7.63
CA ARG A 18 -0.53 -12.97 8.45
C ARG A 18 -1.77 -12.44 7.74
N LYS A 19 -2.91 -12.47 8.44
CA LYS A 19 -4.20 -11.98 7.92
C LYS A 19 -4.67 -10.67 8.54
N VAL A 20 -4.22 -10.37 9.76
CA VAL A 20 -4.59 -9.17 10.53
C VAL A 20 -3.35 -8.32 10.80
N PHE A 21 -3.40 -7.06 10.38
CA PHE A 21 -2.28 -6.12 10.44
C PHE A 21 -2.58 -4.99 11.43
N ASN A 22 -1.80 -4.98 12.50
CA ASN A 22 -1.79 -3.94 13.52
C ASN A 22 -0.31 -3.71 13.90
N ASN A 23 0.15 -2.48 13.77
CA ASN A 23 1.55 -2.13 14.03
C ASN A 23 1.83 -1.83 15.51
N LEU A 24 0.78 -1.63 16.30
CA LEU A 24 0.81 -1.26 17.72
C LEU A 24 -0.32 -1.99 18.48
N PRO A 25 -0.32 -3.34 18.48
CA PRO A 25 -1.43 -4.12 19.02
C PRO A 25 -1.62 -3.86 20.53
N GLY A 26 -2.87 -3.64 20.93
CA GLY A 26 -3.26 -3.45 22.33
C GLY A 26 -2.99 -2.05 22.90
N LEU A 27 -2.45 -1.11 22.11
CA LEU A 27 -2.13 0.24 22.59
C LEU A 27 -3.27 1.25 22.42
N TYR A 28 -4.24 0.97 21.55
CA TYR A 28 -5.43 1.80 21.37
C TYR A 28 -6.60 0.94 20.83
N PRO A 29 -7.86 1.36 21.05
CA PRO A 29 -9.02 0.72 20.43
C PRO A 29 -8.95 0.81 18.90
N THR A 30 -9.29 -0.29 18.23
CA THR A 30 -9.24 -0.38 16.76
C THR A 30 -10.57 -0.80 16.17
N GLU A 31 -10.69 -0.56 14.88
CA GLU A 31 -11.74 -1.08 14.00
C GLU A 31 -11.09 -1.89 12.87
N ASP A 32 -11.78 -2.94 12.41
CA ASP A 32 -11.26 -3.88 11.41
C ASP A 32 -11.67 -3.44 10.00
N TRP A 33 -10.68 -3.09 9.20
CA TRP A 33 -10.85 -2.66 7.82
C TRP A 33 -10.38 -3.73 6.85
N VAL A 34 -11.00 -3.80 5.68
CA VAL A 34 -10.64 -4.78 4.66
C VAL A 34 -9.90 -4.10 3.52
N ALA A 35 -8.61 -4.43 3.39
CA ALA A 35 -7.82 -4.09 2.22
C ALA A 35 -7.97 -5.17 1.15
N TYR A 36 -8.31 -4.76 -0.06
CA TYR A 36 -8.39 -5.59 -1.25
C TYR A 36 -7.40 -5.06 -2.29
N TYR A 37 -6.49 -5.91 -2.74
CA TYR A 37 -5.33 -5.47 -3.50
C TYR A 37 -4.77 -6.58 -4.39
N TRP A 38 -3.87 -6.20 -5.29
CA TRP A 38 -3.22 -7.11 -6.23
C TRP A 38 -1.72 -7.11 -5.98
N SER A 39 -1.12 -8.29 -6.08
CA SER A 39 0.33 -8.44 -6.09
C SER A 39 0.78 -9.26 -7.27
N VAL A 40 1.98 -8.98 -7.76
CA VAL A 40 2.66 -9.80 -8.74
C VAL A 40 3.72 -10.62 -8.01
N SER A 41 3.66 -11.94 -8.16
CA SER A 41 4.64 -12.88 -7.60
C SER A 41 6.00 -12.75 -8.29
N GLU A 42 7.02 -13.40 -7.73
CA GLU A 42 8.37 -13.44 -8.33
C GLU A 42 8.37 -14.04 -9.74
N ASP A 43 7.50 -15.02 -10.01
CA ASP A 43 7.34 -15.65 -11.31
C ASP A 43 6.37 -14.92 -12.25
N GLY A 44 5.94 -13.71 -11.87
CA GLY A 44 5.16 -12.82 -12.73
C GLY A 44 3.65 -13.11 -12.75
N LYS A 45 3.16 -13.99 -11.87
CA LYS A 45 1.72 -14.26 -11.75
C LYS A 45 1.03 -13.13 -11.02
N LEU A 46 -0.12 -12.71 -11.56
CA LEU A 46 -1.01 -11.77 -10.90
C LEU A 46 -1.84 -12.51 -9.85
N GLU A 47 -1.84 -11.99 -8.63
CA GLU A 47 -2.54 -12.56 -7.49
C GLU A 47 -3.48 -11.51 -6.88
N GLU A 48 -4.73 -11.90 -6.71
CA GLU A 48 -5.71 -11.16 -5.93
C GLU A 48 -5.53 -11.47 -4.46
N ARG A 49 -5.54 -10.43 -3.61
CA ARG A 49 -5.27 -10.55 -2.18
C ARG A 49 -6.25 -9.75 -1.35
N ARG A 50 -6.44 -10.21 -0.12
CA ARG A 50 -7.26 -9.58 0.90
C ARG A 50 -6.55 -9.65 2.25
N ALA A 51 -6.58 -8.54 2.98
CA ALA A 51 -6.03 -8.44 4.33
C ALA A 51 -6.98 -7.64 5.23
N VAL A 52 -6.97 -7.93 6.54
CA VAL A 52 -7.61 -7.09 7.55
C VAL A 52 -6.55 -6.17 8.14
N VAL A 53 -6.79 -4.86 8.12
CA VAL A 53 -5.93 -3.87 8.77
C VAL A 53 -6.69 -3.25 9.93
N GLN A 54 -6.02 -3.03 11.05
CA GLN A 54 -6.62 -2.44 12.23
C GLN A 54 -6.23 -0.97 12.31
N LEU A 55 -7.18 -0.11 12.00
CA LEU A 55 -7.06 1.35 12.14
C LEU A 55 -7.67 1.79 13.47
N PRO A 56 -7.29 2.97 14.00
CA PRO A 56 -7.89 3.50 15.22
C PRO A 56 -9.42 3.60 15.15
N LEU A 57 -10.09 3.27 16.25
CA LEU A 57 -11.55 3.38 16.34
C LEU A 57 -12.01 4.81 16.03
N GLY A 58 -12.91 4.96 15.06
CA GLY A 58 -13.42 6.27 14.62
C GLY A 58 -12.78 6.79 13.33
N PHE A 59 -11.76 6.11 12.79
CA PHE A 59 -11.18 6.42 11.49
C PHE A 59 -12.26 6.41 10.38
N SER A 60 -13.20 5.48 10.45
CA SER A 60 -14.33 5.30 9.53
C SER A 60 -15.26 6.51 9.46
N LYS A 61 -15.36 7.27 10.56
CA LYS A 61 -16.22 8.46 10.67
C LYS A 61 -15.64 9.69 9.97
N VAL A 62 -14.32 9.80 9.94
CA VAL A 62 -13.61 10.92 9.29
C VAL A 62 -13.23 10.61 7.85
N CYS A 63 -13.25 9.33 7.45
CA CYS A 63 -13.04 8.95 6.06
C CYS A 63 -14.33 9.13 5.24
N PRO A 64 -14.29 9.85 4.11
CA PRO A 64 -15.44 9.99 3.23
C PRO A 64 -15.73 8.67 2.50
N GLU A 65 -17.01 8.43 2.20
CA GLU A 65 -17.39 7.44 1.17
C GLU A 65 -16.96 7.95 -0.20
N ILE A 66 -16.45 7.05 -1.03
CA ILE A 66 -15.90 7.37 -2.34
C ILE A 66 -16.24 6.31 -3.38
N GLU A 67 -16.05 6.67 -4.65
CA GLU A 67 -16.01 5.73 -5.77
C GLU A 67 -14.57 5.30 -6.10
N VAL A 68 -14.42 4.20 -6.85
CA VAL A 68 -13.11 3.73 -7.32
C VAL A 68 -12.43 4.81 -8.17
N GLY A 69 -11.16 5.10 -7.86
CA GLY A 69 -10.35 6.13 -8.52
C GLY A 69 -10.47 7.53 -7.91
N GLN A 70 -11.42 7.77 -7.00
CA GLN A 70 -11.50 9.01 -6.24
C GLN A 70 -10.49 9.02 -5.08
N ASN A 71 -10.08 10.22 -4.66
CA ASN A 71 -9.22 10.37 -3.48
C ASN A 71 -10.04 10.07 -2.22
N GLY A 72 -9.67 9.03 -1.48
CA GLY A 72 -10.22 8.73 -0.16
C GLY A 72 -9.16 8.80 0.92
N CYS A 73 -9.18 7.87 1.86
CA CYS A 73 -8.26 7.87 2.99
C CYS A 73 -6.85 7.33 2.68
N ILE A 74 -6.61 6.77 1.49
CA ILE A 74 -5.29 6.24 1.08
C ILE A 74 -4.41 7.38 0.56
N LEU A 75 -3.28 7.60 1.22
CA LEU A 75 -2.24 8.54 0.81
C LEU A 75 -1.40 7.97 -0.34
N HIS A 76 -0.94 6.73 -0.21
CA HIS A 76 -0.12 6.08 -1.24
C HIS A 76 -0.12 4.56 -1.14
N VAL A 77 0.19 3.90 -2.25
CA VAL A 77 0.55 2.49 -2.34
C VAL A 77 2.04 2.38 -2.68
N ARG A 78 2.71 1.38 -2.11
CA ARG A 78 4.12 1.02 -2.35
C ARG A 78 4.19 -0.43 -2.78
N ARG A 79 5.37 -0.88 -3.22
CA ARG A 79 5.61 -2.30 -3.56
C ARG A 79 5.24 -3.25 -2.42
N TRP A 80 5.37 -2.82 -1.18
CA TRP A 80 5.24 -3.66 0.01
C TRP A 80 3.98 -3.39 0.84
N GLY A 81 3.17 -2.38 0.51
CA GLY A 81 2.03 -2.03 1.33
C GLY A 81 1.40 -0.70 0.95
N PHE A 82 0.74 -0.06 1.90
CA PHE A 82 0.06 1.22 1.68
C PHE A 82 0.08 2.08 2.94
N GLY A 83 -0.25 3.36 2.79
CA GLY A 83 -0.43 4.29 3.89
C GLY A 83 -1.72 5.08 3.73
N CYS A 84 -2.42 5.28 4.84
CA CYS A 84 -3.50 6.26 4.93
C CYS A 84 -2.95 7.66 5.26
N TYR A 85 -3.75 8.70 5.02
CA TYR A 85 -3.40 10.07 5.41
C TYR A 85 -3.29 10.19 6.94
N PRO A 86 -2.12 10.58 7.50
CA PRO A 86 -1.97 10.79 8.94
C PRO A 86 -2.83 11.94 9.48
N SER A 87 -3.20 12.92 8.65
CA SER A 87 -4.07 14.03 9.04
C SER A 87 -5.45 13.57 9.52
N LEU A 88 -5.93 12.40 9.08
CA LEU A 88 -7.18 11.83 9.56
C LEU A 88 -7.14 11.48 11.05
N LEU A 89 -5.95 11.23 11.62
CA LEU A 89 -5.78 11.04 13.06
C LEU A 89 -6.04 12.35 13.83
N GLU A 90 -5.63 13.48 13.26
CA GLU A 90 -5.93 14.80 13.84
C GLU A 90 -7.42 15.12 13.73
N GLU A 91 -8.02 14.87 12.56
CA GLU A 91 -9.46 15.11 12.31
C GLU A 91 -10.36 14.30 13.26
N MET A 92 -9.98 13.08 13.63
CA MET A 92 -10.72 12.27 14.59
C MET A 92 -10.39 12.59 16.06
N GLY A 93 -9.45 13.50 16.31
CA GLY A 93 -9.00 13.85 17.66
C GLY A 93 -8.24 12.72 18.37
N PHE A 94 -7.42 11.96 17.64
CA PHE A 94 -6.63 10.87 18.20
C PHE A 94 -5.59 11.38 19.21
N ASP A 95 -5.65 10.88 20.46
CA ASP A 95 -4.70 11.25 21.51
C ASP A 95 -3.46 10.36 21.46
N PHE A 96 -2.32 10.97 21.11
CA PHE A 96 -1.01 10.31 21.09
C PHE A 96 -0.35 10.25 22.47
N THR A 97 -0.79 11.06 23.43
CA THR A 97 -0.15 11.20 24.75
C THR A 97 0.10 9.86 25.44
N PRO A 98 -0.84 8.90 25.46
CA PRO A 98 -0.63 7.59 26.09
C PRO A 98 0.43 6.71 25.39
N LEU A 99 0.82 7.05 24.17
CA LEU A 99 1.74 6.27 23.33
C LEU A 99 3.17 6.82 23.36
N LEU A 100 3.39 8.00 23.94
CA LEU A 100 4.71 8.62 23.98
C LEU A 100 5.64 7.86 24.92
N THR A 101 6.82 7.54 24.42
CA THR A 101 7.92 6.95 25.19
C THR A 101 8.82 8.02 25.80
N HIS A 102 8.78 9.25 25.26
CA HIS A 102 9.66 10.37 25.62
C HIS A 102 11.15 10.02 25.52
N ASN A 103 11.50 9.08 24.63
CA ASN A 103 12.87 8.62 24.47
C ASN A 103 13.70 9.63 23.66
N ARG A 104 14.38 10.53 24.36
CA ARG A 104 15.22 11.59 23.76
C ARG A 104 16.45 11.07 23.00
N SER A 105 16.81 9.81 23.16
CA SER A 105 17.88 9.20 22.34
C SER A 105 17.40 8.81 20.93
N LEU A 106 16.09 8.64 20.75
CA LEU A 106 15.47 8.26 19.47
C LEU A 106 14.77 9.45 18.80
N PHE A 107 14.16 10.33 19.60
CA PHE A 107 13.39 11.47 19.10
C PHE A 107 13.87 12.78 19.73
N PRO A 108 14.12 13.84 18.92
CA PRO A 108 14.53 15.15 19.44
C PRO A 108 13.53 15.77 20.42
N ASP A 109 12.24 15.63 20.14
CA ASP A 109 11.11 16.16 20.92
C ASP A 109 9.87 15.27 20.72
N ASP A 110 8.76 15.64 21.39
CA ASP A 110 7.51 14.88 21.31
C ASP A 110 6.83 15.02 19.93
N GLU A 111 7.03 16.12 19.19
CA GLU A 111 6.43 16.30 17.86
C GLU A 111 7.02 15.29 16.86
N HIS A 112 8.32 15.04 16.92
CA HIS A 112 8.98 14.04 16.09
C HIS A 112 8.52 12.61 16.44
N GLU A 113 8.29 12.33 17.72
CA GLU A 113 7.73 11.05 18.17
C GLU A 113 6.28 10.88 17.70
N ILE A 114 5.44 11.93 17.82
CA ILE A 114 4.06 11.94 17.32
C ILE A 114 4.05 11.70 15.81
N MET A 115 4.89 12.38 15.03
CA MET A 115 4.98 12.15 13.60
C MET A 115 5.35 10.70 13.29
N HIS A 116 6.35 10.15 13.99
CA HIS A 116 6.72 8.74 13.84
C HIS A 116 5.56 7.79 14.14
N LEU A 117 4.85 8.02 15.25
CA LEU A 117 3.67 7.25 15.64
C LEU A 117 2.54 7.37 14.61
N ALA A 118 2.28 8.57 14.10
CA ALA A 118 1.24 8.80 13.11
C ALA A 118 1.48 8.00 11.82
N PHE A 119 2.72 7.96 11.33
CA PHE A 119 3.11 7.07 10.23
C PHE A 119 2.96 5.61 10.61
N LYS A 120 3.44 5.21 11.80
CA LYS A 120 3.36 3.82 12.26
C LYS A 120 1.93 3.32 12.44
N ILE A 121 0.98 4.18 12.80
CA ILE A 121 -0.44 3.84 12.96
C ILE A 121 -1.14 3.70 11.59
N THR A 122 -0.71 4.48 10.59
CA THR A 122 -1.44 4.60 9.31
C THR A 122 -0.81 3.85 8.14
N HIS A 123 0.42 3.35 8.27
CA HIS A 123 1.15 2.69 7.18
C HIS A 123 1.35 1.21 7.46
N PHE A 124 0.86 0.35 6.56
CA PHE A 124 0.84 -1.09 6.76
C PHE A 124 1.69 -1.78 5.70
N GLU A 125 2.58 -2.67 6.15
CA GLU A 125 3.19 -3.67 5.26
C GLU A 125 2.22 -4.82 5.04
N LEU A 126 2.00 -5.18 3.77
CA LEU A 126 1.09 -6.23 3.36
C LEU A 126 1.85 -7.35 2.63
N PRO A 127 1.33 -8.60 2.67
CA PRO A 127 1.99 -9.72 2.03
C PRO A 127 1.84 -9.62 0.52
N GLY A 128 2.92 -9.90 -0.19
CA GLY A 128 3.00 -9.82 -1.65
C GLY A 128 4.41 -9.44 -2.08
N PHE A 129 4.86 -9.98 -3.22
CA PHE A 129 6.20 -9.68 -3.71
C PHE A 129 6.29 -8.30 -4.36
N PHE A 130 5.28 -7.92 -5.16
CA PHE A 130 5.16 -6.59 -5.74
C PHE A 130 3.70 -6.14 -5.79
N ILE A 131 3.28 -5.31 -4.84
CA ILE A 131 1.93 -4.73 -4.83
C ILE A 131 1.80 -3.67 -5.93
N ILE A 132 0.74 -3.81 -6.72
CA ILE A 132 0.38 -2.92 -7.82
C ILE A 132 -0.91 -2.17 -7.48
N ALA A 133 -1.12 -1.02 -8.12
CA ALA A 133 -2.37 -0.28 -8.00
C ALA A 133 -2.58 0.60 -9.24
N SER A 134 -3.44 0.16 -10.15
CA SER A 134 -3.74 0.82 -11.42
C SER A 134 -5.25 0.89 -11.69
N ASP A 135 -5.67 1.44 -12.83
CA ASP A 135 -7.10 1.49 -13.16
C ASP A 135 -7.68 0.09 -13.39
N GLU A 136 -6.88 -0.86 -13.93
CA GLU A 136 -7.28 -2.26 -14.09
C GLU A 136 -7.23 -3.05 -12.77
N HIS A 137 -6.35 -2.65 -11.85
CA HIS A 137 -6.09 -3.35 -10.59
C HIS A 137 -6.05 -2.34 -9.42
N PRO A 138 -7.18 -1.75 -9.01
CA PRO A 138 -7.21 -0.63 -8.07
C PRO A 138 -6.96 -1.10 -6.64
N PHE A 139 -6.11 -0.46 -5.83
CA PHE A 139 -6.11 -0.79 -4.39
C PHE A 139 -7.39 -0.25 -3.74
N LEU A 140 -8.12 -1.09 -3.01
CA LEU A 140 -9.39 -0.74 -2.35
C LEU A 140 -9.30 -0.96 -0.85
N LEU A 141 -9.92 -0.06 -0.08
CA LEU A 141 -10.00 -0.14 1.37
C LEU A 141 -11.43 0.13 1.83
N PHE A 142 -12.01 -0.89 2.47
CA PHE A 142 -13.38 -0.89 2.97
C PHE A 142 -13.39 -0.78 4.48
N ASP A 143 -14.30 0.04 5.00
CA ASP A 143 -14.51 0.19 6.44
C ASP A 143 -15.24 -1.05 7.04
N PRO A 144 -15.43 -1.08 8.37
CA PRO A 144 -16.09 -2.22 9.04
C PRO A 144 -17.53 -2.48 8.56
N GLU A 145 -18.21 -1.48 8.01
CA GLU A 145 -19.57 -1.59 7.48
C GLU A 145 -19.59 -2.06 6.02
N GLY A 146 -18.42 -2.20 5.38
CA GLY A 146 -18.27 -2.60 3.99
C GLY A 146 -18.35 -1.42 3.00
N THR A 147 -18.27 -0.18 3.48
CA THR A 147 -18.29 1.03 2.66
C THR A 147 -16.90 1.29 2.08
N LEU A 148 -16.82 1.62 0.79
CA LEU A 148 -15.56 1.99 0.16
C LEU A 148 -15.15 3.40 0.62
N LYS A 149 -14.02 3.48 1.31
CA LYS A 149 -13.48 4.73 1.87
C LYS A 149 -12.10 5.09 1.33
N GLY A 150 -11.40 4.12 0.72
CA GLY A 150 -10.07 4.31 0.15
C GLY A 150 -9.93 3.62 -1.21
N SER A 151 -9.40 4.35 -2.18
CA SER A 151 -9.06 3.84 -3.51
C SER A 151 -7.73 4.43 -3.97
N TYR A 152 -6.91 3.64 -4.64
CA TYR A 152 -5.68 4.14 -5.26
C TYR A 152 -5.41 3.44 -6.60
N THR A 153 -5.22 4.23 -7.68
CA THR A 153 -5.02 3.70 -9.04
C THR A 153 -3.80 4.31 -9.76
N ARG A 154 -2.95 5.03 -9.02
CA ARG A 154 -1.84 5.83 -9.58
C ARG A 154 -0.46 5.27 -9.27
N TRP A 155 -0.35 3.96 -9.07
CA TRP A 155 0.90 3.27 -8.75
C TRP A 155 1.42 2.51 -9.98
N TYR A 156 2.14 1.41 -9.77
CA TYR A 156 2.57 0.51 -10.82
C TYR A 156 1.37 -0.27 -11.35
N THR A 157 1.35 -0.47 -12.67
CA THR A 157 0.45 -1.43 -13.33
C THR A 157 1.07 -2.83 -13.32
N TYR A 158 0.34 -3.84 -13.80
CA TYR A 158 0.88 -5.20 -13.98
C TYR A 158 2.13 -5.21 -14.88
N LEU A 159 2.07 -4.53 -16.04
CA LEU A 159 3.24 -4.34 -16.92
C LEU A 159 4.44 -3.72 -16.19
N GLY A 160 4.20 -2.71 -15.35
CA GLY A 160 5.27 -2.05 -14.60
C GLY A 160 5.97 -3.00 -13.62
N ALA A 161 5.20 -3.84 -12.94
CA ALA A 161 5.77 -4.86 -12.06
C ALA A 161 6.57 -5.91 -12.85
N LEU A 162 6.05 -6.42 -13.98
CA LEU A 162 6.78 -7.35 -14.85
C LEU A 162 8.10 -6.75 -15.34
N ALA A 163 8.08 -5.49 -15.80
CA ALA A 163 9.28 -4.80 -16.27
C ALA A 163 10.32 -4.63 -15.14
N TYR A 164 9.87 -4.34 -13.92
CA TYR A 164 10.73 -4.29 -12.76
C TYR A 164 11.38 -5.65 -12.49
N ILE A 165 10.60 -6.74 -12.51
CA ILE A 165 11.06 -8.10 -12.25
C ILE A 165 12.08 -8.55 -13.29
N VAL A 166 11.71 -8.53 -14.58
CA VAL A 166 12.57 -8.97 -15.70
C VAL A 166 13.89 -8.20 -15.73
N SER A 167 13.86 -6.91 -15.40
CA SER A 167 15.05 -6.07 -15.42
C SER A 167 15.94 -6.18 -14.17
N GLY A 168 15.55 -6.97 -13.17
CA GLY A 168 16.25 -7.04 -11.88
C GLY A 168 16.20 -5.71 -11.12
N GLY A 169 15.10 -4.96 -11.25
CA GLY A 169 14.87 -3.68 -10.59
C GLY A 169 15.47 -2.46 -11.29
N LYS A 170 15.99 -2.60 -12.51
CA LYS A 170 16.55 -1.48 -13.28
C LYS A 170 15.48 -0.58 -13.90
N VAL A 171 14.31 -1.14 -14.22
CA VAL A 171 13.17 -0.40 -14.76
C VAL A 171 12.15 -0.14 -13.65
N GLY A 172 12.06 1.12 -13.23
CA GLY A 172 11.08 1.58 -12.23
C GLY A 172 10.05 2.53 -12.82
N CYS A 173 9.18 2.03 -13.71
CA CYS A 173 8.12 2.81 -14.34
C CYS A 173 6.76 2.12 -14.18
N GLY A 174 5.72 2.88 -13.85
CA GLY A 174 4.39 2.33 -13.62
C GLY A 174 3.59 2.00 -14.90
N PHE A 175 3.90 2.63 -16.04
CA PHE A 175 3.18 2.50 -17.32
C PHE A 175 1.67 2.84 -17.31
N ILE A 176 1.22 3.67 -16.36
CA ILE A 176 -0.20 4.06 -16.21
C ILE A 176 -0.79 4.71 -17.47
N LYS A 177 -0.06 5.62 -18.13
CA LYS A 177 -0.53 6.23 -19.37
C LYS A 177 -0.69 5.21 -20.51
N LEU A 178 0.21 4.22 -20.57
CA LEU A 178 0.15 3.20 -21.62
C LEU A 178 -1.08 2.29 -21.43
N GLU A 179 -1.37 1.89 -20.20
CA GLU A 179 -2.59 1.14 -19.82
C GLU A 179 -3.85 1.91 -20.24
N LYS A 180 -3.86 3.24 -19.99
CA LYS A 180 -5.02 4.09 -20.27
C LYS A 180 -5.21 4.43 -21.74
N GLU A 181 -4.14 4.78 -22.45
CA GLU A 181 -4.21 5.40 -23.78
C GLU A 181 -3.91 4.43 -24.93
N MET A 182 -3.16 3.35 -24.67
CA MET A 182 -2.73 2.39 -25.71
C MET A 182 -2.92 0.94 -25.26
N ARG A 183 -4.15 0.57 -24.87
CA ARG A 183 -4.49 -0.77 -24.33
C ARG A 183 -3.98 -1.96 -25.15
N ARG A 184 -3.96 -1.86 -26.48
CA ARG A 184 -3.46 -2.97 -27.33
C ARG A 184 -1.97 -3.18 -27.13
N LEU A 185 -1.17 -2.11 -27.22
CA LEU A 185 0.26 -2.14 -26.98
C LEU A 185 0.59 -2.54 -25.54
N TYR A 186 -0.19 -2.08 -24.57
CA TYR A 186 -0.07 -2.49 -23.17
C TYR A 186 -0.17 -4.02 -23.01
N ARG A 187 -1.20 -4.64 -23.62
CA ARG A 187 -1.41 -6.09 -23.58
C ARG A 187 -0.33 -6.86 -24.34
N GLU A 188 0.07 -6.38 -25.51
CA GLU A 188 1.19 -6.97 -26.28
C GLU A 188 2.49 -6.96 -25.45
N ALA A 189 2.80 -5.84 -24.78
CA ALA A 189 3.98 -5.73 -23.93
C ALA A 189 3.94 -6.68 -22.72
N ILE A 190 2.75 -6.90 -22.11
CA ILE A 190 2.60 -7.89 -21.04
C ILE A 190 2.97 -9.29 -21.55
N LEU A 191 2.47 -9.68 -22.72
CA LEU A 191 2.75 -11.01 -23.29
C LEU A 191 4.25 -11.20 -23.52
N ILE A 192 4.91 -10.23 -24.15
CA ILE A 192 6.36 -10.26 -24.39
C ILE A 192 7.15 -10.41 -23.08
N LEU A 193 6.79 -9.66 -22.04
CA LEU A 193 7.52 -9.78 -20.76
C LEU A 193 7.25 -11.10 -20.06
N LYS A 194 6.03 -11.66 -20.17
CA LYS A 194 5.74 -12.99 -19.62
C LYS A 194 6.54 -14.08 -20.34
N GLU A 195 6.63 -14.02 -21.66
CA GLU A 195 7.46 -14.94 -22.45
C GLU A 195 8.94 -14.84 -22.03
N ALA A 196 9.48 -13.62 -21.92
CA ALA A 196 10.85 -13.41 -21.46
C ALA A 196 11.11 -13.93 -20.03
N MET A 197 10.10 -13.91 -19.15
CA MET A 197 10.20 -14.50 -17.80
C MET A 197 10.19 -16.02 -17.82
N GLU A 198 9.51 -16.64 -18.77
CA GLU A 198 9.49 -18.10 -18.92
C GLU A 198 10.82 -18.60 -19.50
N GLU A 199 11.41 -17.89 -20.46
CA GLU A 199 12.71 -18.22 -21.06
C GLU A 199 13.90 -18.06 -20.09
N ALA A 200 13.76 -17.23 -19.06
CA ALA A 200 14.81 -16.97 -18.07
C ALA A 200 14.83 -17.97 -16.89
N LYS A 201 13.90 -18.95 -16.85
CA LYS A 201 13.83 -20.01 -15.84
C LYS A 201 14.68 -21.22 -16.24
#